data_AF-A0A218V9A7-F1
#
_entry.id   AF-A0A218V9A7-F1
#
_cell.length_a   1.000
_cell.length_b   1.000
_cell.length_c   1.000
_cell.angle_alpha   90.00
_cell.angle_beta   90.00
_cell.angle_gamma   90.00
#
_symmetry.space_group_name_H-M   'P 1'
#
loop_
_entity.id
_entity.type
_entity.pdbx_description
1 polymer ?
#
loop_
_entity_poly.entity_id
_entity_poly.type
_entity_poly.pdbx_seq_one_letter_code
_entity_poly.pdbx_strand_id
1 'polypeptide(L)'
;MAVSVFCNSCLCEPRSTAPRFCLTSCGHVFCEVCLQKGKKDECLICRKACRTLVLSKEVSEFQEKFRKRLLKYHKQKIAKLEESLKKVTQQIQQLQ
;
A
#
# COMPACT_ATOMS: atom_id res chain seq x y z
N MET A 1 -1.49 -4.80 -12.20
CA MET A 1 -2.29 -5.34 -11.09
C MET A 1 -2.50 -4.22 -10.09
N ALA A 2 -3.72 -3.67 -10.03
CA ALA A 2 -4.10 -2.82 -8.90
C ALA A 2 -4.33 -3.77 -7.72
N VAL A 3 -3.67 -3.51 -6.58
CA VAL A 3 -3.95 -4.28 -5.37
C VAL A 3 -5.32 -3.80 -4.90
N SER A 4 -6.33 -4.67 -5.00
CA SER A 4 -7.65 -4.38 -4.43
C SER A 4 -7.48 -4.19 -2.93
N VAL A 5 -8.04 -3.10 -2.40
CA VAL A 5 -8.12 -2.86 -0.97
C VAL A 5 -9.33 -3.63 -0.45
N PHE A 6 -9.18 -4.41 0.62
CA PHE A 6 -10.27 -5.18 1.22
C PHE A 6 -10.41 -4.83 2.69
N CYS A 7 -11.58 -5.12 3.27
CA CYS A 7 -11.75 -5.07 4.71
C CYS A 7 -11.01 -6.25 5.34
N ASN A 8 -10.07 -6.00 6.26
CA ASN A 8 -9.31 -7.07 6.91
C ASN A 8 -10.17 -7.97 7.82
N SER A 9 -11.42 -7.58 8.13
CA SER A 9 -12.33 -8.37 8.97
C SER A 9 -13.31 -9.23 8.16
N CYS A 10 -13.93 -8.69 7.11
CA CYS A 10 -14.97 -9.40 6.34
C CYS A 10 -14.60 -9.63 4.87
N LEU A 11 -13.42 -9.17 4.44
CA LEU A 11 -12.88 -9.30 3.09
C LEU A 11 -13.73 -8.64 1.99
N CYS A 12 -14.68 -7.76 2.35
CA CYS A 12 -15.45 -7.03 1.34
C CYS A 12 -14.58 -5.98 0.62
N GLU A 13 -14.89 -5.76 -0.66
CA GLU A 13 -14.26 -4.74 -1.49
C GLU A 13 -15.01 -3.40 -1.45
N PRO A 14 -14.29 -2.26 -1.58
CA PRO A 14 -14.89 -0.96 -1.81
C PRO A 14 -15.51 -0.92 -3.22
N ARG A 15 -16.82 -1.13 -3.30
CA ARG A 15 -17.64 -0.88 -4.50
C ARG A 15 -18.18 0.55 -4.50
N SER A 16 -18.69 1.03 -5.64
CA SER A 16 -19.19 2.41 -5.79
C SER A 16 -20.30 2.78 -4.79
N THR A 17 -21.07 1.80 -4.32
CA THR A 17 -22.15 1.92 -3.32
C THR A 17 -21.78 1.32 -1.96
N ALA A 18 -20.51 0.92 -1.75
CA ALA A 18 -20.07 0.23 -0.55
C ALA A 18 -19.88 1.19 0.64
N PRO A 19 -19.92 0.65 1.89
CA PRO A 19 -19.59 1.41 3.10
C PRO A 19 -18.21 2.04 2.99
N ARG A 20 -18.00 3.18 3.69
CA ARG A 20 -16.70 3.84 3.74
C ARG A 20 -15.65 2.91 4.32
N PHE A 21 -14.42 3.04 3.87
CA PHE A 21 -13.30 2.28 4.40
C PHE A 21 -12.45 3.17 5.28
N CYS A 22 -11.79 2.55 6.25
CA CYS A 22 -11.05 3.20 7.32
C CYS A 22 -9.70 2.52 7.48
N LEU A 23 -8.63 3.31 7.57
CA LEU A 23 -7.27 2.84 7.87
C LEU A 23 -6.94 3.14 9.32
N THR A 24 -6.48 2.13 10.05
CA THR A 24 -5.97 2.30 11.41
C THR A 24 -4.51 2.69 11.40
N SER A 25 -4.05 3.37 12.47
CA SER A 25 -2.63 3.77 12.63
C SER A 25 -1.65 2.60 12.67
N CYS A 26 -2.12 1.37 12.92
CA CYS A 26 -1.30 0.16 12.81
C CYS A 26 -1.30 -0.48 11.40
N GLY A 27 -1.96 0.14 10.43
CA GLY A 27 -1.94 -0.29 9.03
C GLY A 27 -3.09 -1.21 8.59
N HIS A 28 -4.00 -1.61 9.49
CA HIS A 28 -5.15 -2.45 9.11
C HIS A 28 -6.29 -1.62 8.53
N VAL A 29 -6.95 -2.16 7.50
CA VAL A 29 -8.08 -1.52 6.80
C VAL A 29 -9.41 -2.20 7.17
N PHE A 30 -10.45 -1.42 7.43
CA PHE A 30 -11.79 -1.94 7.74
C PHE A 30 -12.88 -1.17 7.00
N CYS A 31 -13.98 -1.84 6.67
CA CYS A 31 -15.20 -1.15 6.31
C CYS A 31 -15.88 -0.57 7.57
N GLU A 32 -16.61 0.52 7.40
CA GLU A 32 -17.33 1.23 8.46
C GLU A 32 -18.25 0.29 9.25
N VAL A 33 -18.91 -0.66 8.57
CA VAL A 33 -19.80 -1.65 9.18
C VAL A 33 -19.06 -2.56 10.16
N CYS A 34 -17.88 -3.07 9.80
CA CYS A 34 -17.09 -3.91 10.71
C CYS A 34 -16.56 -3.10 11.89
N LEU A 35 -16.12 -1.86 11.63
CA LEU A 35 -15.58 -1.00 12.68
C LEU A 35 -16.64 -0.62 13.72
N GLN A 36 -17.89 -0.36 13.29
CA GLN A 36 -19.02 -0.06 14.18
C GLN A 36 -19.42 -1.23 15.09
N LYS A 37 -19.15 -2.48 14.69
CA LYS A 37 -19.34 -3.67 15.54
C LYS A 37 -18.23 -3.84 16.58
N GLY A 38 -17.12 -3.12 16.40
CA GLY A 38 -15.96 -3.15 17.27
C GLY A 38 -16.05 -2.19 18.44
N LYS A 39 -15.01 -2.24 19.28
CA LYS A 39 -14.79 -1.23 20.30
C LYS A 39 -14.16 0.01 19.66
N LYS A 40 -14.65 1.20 20.05
CA LYS A 40 -14.13 2.48 19.58
C LYS A 40 -12.63 2.58 19.90
N ASP A 41 -11.88 3.12 18.94
CA ASP A 41 -10.42 3.34 19.03
C ASP A 41 -9.60 2.07 19.24
N GLU A 42 -10.15 0.88 18.93
CA GLU A 42 -9.44 -0.40 19.01
C GLU A 42 -9.41 -1.10 17.65
N CYS A 43 -8.24 -1.61 17.26
CA CYS A 43 -8.12 -2.39 16.04
C CYS A 43 -8.72 -3.79 16.20
N LEU A 44 -9.58 -4.22 15.26
CA LEU A 44 -10.20 -5.55 15.29
C LEU A 44 -9.21 -6.71 15.10
N ILE A 45 -8.03 -6.45 14.49
CA ILE A 45 -7.00 -7.47 14.23
C ILE A 45 -5.98 -7.52 15.36
N CYS A 46 -5.31 -6.40 15.66
CA CYS A 46 -4.24 -6.41 16.65
C CYS A 46 -4.70 -6.09 18.08
N ARG A 47 -5.98 -5.72 18.28
CA ARG A 47 -6.59 -5.42 19.60
C ARG A 47 -5.91 -4.30 20.39
N LYS A 48 -5.11 -3.46 19.71
CA LYS A 48 -4.46 -2.29 20.30
C LYS A 48 -5.27 -1.03 20.05
N ALA A 49 -5.09 -0.06 20.94
CA ALA A 49 -5.59 1.29 20.74
C ALA A 49 -5.02 1.86 19.42
N CYS A 50 -5.89 2.28 18.51
CA CYS A 50 -5.53 2.74 17.18
C CYS A 50 -6.39 3.94 16.79
N ARG A 51 -5.74 4.96 16.23
CA ARG A 51 -6.47 6.05 15.57
C ARG A 51 -6.96 5.55 14.22
N THR A 52 -8.13 6.00 13.82
CA THR A 52 -8.75 5.62 12.55
C THR A 52 -8.86 6.83 11.64
N LEU A 53 -8.45 6.67 10.38
CA LEU A 53 -8.59 7.66 9.31
C LEU A 53 -9.54 7.11 8.24
N VAL A 54 -10.54 7.89 7.83
CA VAL A 54 -11.43 7.51 6.74
C VAL A 54 -10.66 7.59 5.41
N LEU A 55 -10.67 6.51 4.65
CA LEU A 55 -10.14 6.47 3.30
C LEU A 55 -11.14 7.16 2.36
N SER A 56 -10.87 8.41 2.03
CA SER A 56 -11.62 9.15 1.02
C SER A 56 -11.08 8.88 -0.39
N LYS A 57 -11.83 9.26 -1.42
CA LYS A 57 -11.38 9.12 -2.82
C LYS A 57 -10.07 9.89 -3.06
N GLU A 58 -9.94 11.07 -2.46
CA GLU A 58 -8.78 11.93 -2.54
C GLU A 58 -7.53 11.27 -1.93
N VAL A 59 -7.67 10.60 -0.79
CA VAL A 59 -6.57 9.85 -0.15
C VAL A 59 -6.13 8.69 -1.02
N SER A 60 -7.08 7.96 -1.63
CA SER A 60 -6.78 6.85 -2.55
C SER A 60 -6.05 7.34 -3.80
N GLU A 61 -6.53 8.42 -4.42
CA GLU A 61 -5.90 9.04 -5.59
C GLU A 61 -4.50 9.58 -5.27
N PHE A 62 -4.33 10.18 -4.10
CA PHE A 62 -3.03 10.62 -3.60
C PHE A 62 -2.10 9.42 -3.45
N GLN A 63 -2.49 8.39 -2.70
CA GLN A 63 -1.67 7.19 -2.50
C GLN A 63 -1.27 6.53 -3.84
N GLU A 64 -2.18 6.46 -4.81
CA GLU A 64 -1.89 5.90 -6.13
C GLU A 64 -0.89 6.77 -6.91
N LYS A 65 -1.03 8.10 -6.89
CA LYS A 65 -0.04 9.02 -7.50
C LYS A 65 1.34 8.86 -6.86
N PHE A 66 1.40 8.77 -5.53
CA PHE A 66 2.65 8.57 -4.79
C PHE A 66 3.28 7.21 -5.11
N ARG A 67 2.48 6.14 -5.13
CA ARG A 67 2.93 4.79 -5.52
C ARG A 67 3.52 4.76 -6.92
N LYS A 68 2.85 5.39 -7.91
CA LYS A 68 3.36 5.50 -9.28
C LYS A 68 4.72 6.23 -9.34
N ARG A 69 4.86 7.33 -8.62
CA ARG A 69 6.15 8.07 -8.51
C ARG A 69 7.25 7.20 -7.91
N LEU A 70 6.95 6.50 -6.81
CA LEU A 70 7.90 5.62 -6.13
C LEU A 70 8.34 4.46 -7.04
N LEU A 71 7.39 3.80 -7.71
CA LEU A 71 7.69 2.74 -8.67
C LEU A 71 8.56 3.23 -9.83
N LYS A 72 8.27 4.42 -10.37
CA LYS A 72 9.09 5.02 -11.43
C LYS A 72 10.52 5.27 -10.95
N TYR A 73 10.68 5.85 -9.76
CA TYR A 73 11.98 6.12 -9.15
C TYR A 73 12.80 4.83 -8.98
N HIS A 74 12.22 3.78 -8.37
CA HIS A 74 12.94 2.53 -8.15
C HIS A 74 13.25 1.80 -9.45
N LYS A 75 12.33 1.78 -10.44
CA LYS A 75 12.61 1.20 -11.76
C LYS A 75 13.81 1.88 -12.43
N GLN A 76 13.89 3.21 -12.37
CA GLN A 76 15.03 3.95 -12.91
C GLN A 76 16.33 3.63 -12.17
N LYS A 77 16.28 3.50 -10.84
CA LYS A 77 17.44 3.15 -10.02
C LYS A 77 17.93 1.73 -10.32
N ILE A 78 17.02 0.77 -10.48
CA ILE A 78 17.33 -0.61 -10.87
C ILE A 78 18.00 -0.64 -12.24
N ALA A 79 17.42 0.03 -13.25
CA ALA A 79 18.00 0.07 -14.59
C ALA A 79 19.43 0.65 -14.61
N LYS A 80 19.70 1.70 -13.83
CA LYS A 80 21.05 2.26 -13.67
C LYS A 80 22.03 1.28 -13.00
N LEU A 81 21.57 0.54 -12.00
CA LEU A 81 22.38 -0.47 -11.33
C LEU A 81 22.69 -1.63 -12.27
N GLU A 82 21.71 -2.10 -13.05
CA GLU A 82 21.90 -3.15 -14.05
C GLU A 82 22.89 -2.74 -15.14
N GLU A 83 22.83 -1.49 -15.63
CA GLU A 83 23.78 -0.97 -16.60
C GLU A 83 25.20 -0.90 -16.02
N SER A 84 25.33 -0.43 -14.79
CA SER A 84 26.61 -0.34 -14.09
C SER A 84 27.21 -1.72 -13.86
N LEU A 85 26.39 -2.70 -13.47
CA LEU A 85 26.80 -4.09 -13.31
C LEU A 85 27.31 -4.67 -14.64
N LYS A 86 26.61 -4.45 -15.75
CA LYS A 86 27.05 -4.91 -17.08
C LYS A 86 28.42 -4.35 -17.47
N LYS A 87 28.67 -3.06 -17.20
CA LYS A 87 29.98 -2.43 -17.49
C LYS A 87 31.10 -3.06 -16.67
N VAL A 88 30.87 -3.28 -15.38
CA VAL A 88 31.85 -3.95 -14.49
C VAL A 88 32.11 -5.38 -14.95
N THR A 89 31.07 -6.15 -15.30
CA THR A 89 31.24 -7.52 -15.81
C THR A 89 32.05 -7.56 -17.11
N GLN A 90 31.82 -6.62 -18.02
CA GLN A 90 32.61 -6.50 -19.26
C GLN A 90 34.08 -6.17 -18.99
N GLN A 91 34.35 -5.26 -18.04
CA GLN A 91 35.72 -4.93 -17.63
C GLN A 91 36.44 -6.15 -17.04
N ILE A 92 35.75 -6.94 -16.21
CA ILE A 92 36.33 -8.18 -15.65
C ILE A 92 36.66 -9.17 -16.77
N GLN A 93 35.77 -9.36 -17.75
CA GLN A 93 36.00 -10.25 -18.89
C GLN A 93 37.16 -9.81 -19.79
N GLN A 94 37.46 -8.51 -19.87
CA GLN A 94 38.60 -7.98 -20.65
C GLN A 94 39.95 -8.13 -19.92
N LEU A 95 39.93 -8.42 -18.62
CA LEU A 95 41.12 -8.62 -17.79
C LEU A 95 41.46 -10.12 -17.58
N GLN A 96 40.60 -11.02 -18.08
CA GLN A 96 40.79 -12.47 -18.09
C GLN A 96 41.22 -12.93 -19.48
#